data_AF-A0AAD5KDP5-F1
#
_entry.id   AF-A0AAD5KDP5-F1
#
_cell.length_a   1.000
_cell.length_b   1.000
_cell.length_c   1.000
_cell.angle_alpha   90.00
_cell.angle_beta   90.00
_cell.angle_gamma   90.00
#
_symmetry.space_group_name_H-M   'P 1'
#
loop_
_entity.id
_entity.type
_entity.pdbx_description
1 polymer ?
#
loop_
_entity_poly.entity_id
_entity_poly.type
_entity_poly.pdbx_seq_one_letter_code
_entity_poly.pdbx_strand_id
1 'polypeptide(L)'
;MRGKKYVSESWMALGCYWLLSQFDPVSGHRDYSFTAYSRNGKTYENFDHIGKALCDQLAGITPSDPLWKNVRSGFVLDGEVMSSDFQSLMKQARRKTDVDTTGIVFNVFDYVPLIDFQRGFWNANQTRRKEKLTEFAEVFSASGCINLMEYEELDLDTESGKDRLKVMSEESIRDGYEGVIVKSIDSHTNVNAANSG
;
A
#
# COMPACT_ATOMS: atom_id res chain seq x y z
N MET A 1 0.42 -23.09 10.47
CA MET A 1 -0.35 -21.86 10.74
C MET A 1 -1.75 -22.27 11.20
N ARG A 2 -2.35 -21.54 12.15
CA ARG A 2 -3.69 -21.81 12.71
C ARG A 2 -4.50 -20.51 12.80
N GLY A 3 -5.82 -20.64 12.92
CA GLY A 3 -6.80 -19.56 13.00
C GLY A 3 -7.03 -18.82 11.70
N LYS A 4 -7.92 -17.82 11.76
CA LYS A 4 -8.29 -16.98 10.62
C LYS A 4 -7.13 -16.12 10.12
N LYS A 5 -6.98 -16.03 8.80
CA LYS A 5 -5.95 -15.27 8.09
C LYS A 5 -6.54 -14.49 6.93
N TYR A 6 -5.90 -13.38 6.60
CA TYR A 6 -6.02 -12.77 5.29
C TYR A 6 -4.90 -13.29 4.40
N VAL A 7 -5.26 -13.77 3.21
CA VAL A 7 -4.34 -14.31 2.21
C VAL A 7 -4.43 -13.47 0.95
N SER A 8 -3.31 -13.01 0.44
CA SER A 8 -3.19 -12.20 -0.77
C SER A 8 -2.02 -12.69 -1.60
N GLU A 9 -1.98 -12.35 -2.88
CA GLU A 9 -0.82 -12.64 -3.74
C GLU A 9 0.43 -11.90 -3.24
N SER A 10 1.59 -12.54 -3.40
CA SER A 10 2.92 -11.95 -3.13
C SER A 10 3.60 -11.70 -4.46
N TRP A 11 3.88 -10.44 -4.76
CA TRP A 11 4.37 -10.07 -6.08
C TRP A 11 5.89 -9.93 -6.07
N MET A 12 6.54 -10.29 -7.18
CA MET A 12 7.92 -9.85 -7.42
C MET A 12 7.90 -8.35 -7.72
N ALA A 13 8.02 -7.55 -6.67
CA ALA A 13 7.77 -6.11 -6.73
C ALA A 13 8.74 -5.31 -5.86
N LEU A 14 8.69 -3.99 -6.01
CA LEU A 14 9.41 -3.07 -5.14
C LEU A 14 8.52 -2.71 -3.93
N GLY A 15 8.80 -3.35 -2.79
CA GLY A 15 8.18 -2.99 -1.53
C GLY A 15 8.51 -1.55 -1.14
N CYS A 16 7.47 -0.74 -0.91
CA CYS A 16 7.63 0.68 -0.64
C CYS A 16 6.54 1.21 0.30
N TYR A 17 6.92 2.22 1.08
CA TYR A 17 5.98 3.00 1.86
C TYR A 17 5.85 4.38 1.24
N TRP A 18 4.60 4.81 1.10
CA TRP A 18 4.21 6.05 0.45
C TRP A 18 3.80 7.00 1.55
N LEU A 19 4.69 7.94 1.89
CA LEU A 19 4.42 8.93 2.91
C LEU A 19 3.72 10.12 2.27
N LEU A 20 2.48 10.36 2.69
CA LEU A 20 1.76 11.57 2.36
C LEU A 20 1.78 12.48 3.59
N SER A 21 2.49 13.60 3.46
CA SER A 21 2.49 14.65 4.47
C SER A 21 1.75 15.86 3.95
N GLN A 22 0.83 16.36 4.76
CA GLN A 22 0.13 17.61 4.53
C GLN A 22 0.91 18.73 5.22
N PHE A 23 1.16 19.83 4.51
CA PHE A 23 1.51 21.08 5.16
C PHE A 23 0.94 22.27 4.39
N ASP A 24 -0.05 22.95 4.98
CA ASP A 24 -0.02 24.41 5.14
C ASP A 24 -1.03 24.85 6.22
N PRO A 25 -0.58 25.15 7.45
CA PRO A 25 -1.46 25.64 8.52
C PRO A 25 -1.85 27.12 8.38
N VAL A 26 -1.36 27.85 7.37
CA VAL A 26 -1.50 29.30 7.22
C VAL A 26 -2.46 29.71 6.10
N SER A 27 -2.42 29.04 4.94
CA SER A 27 -3.22 29.45 3.77
C SER A 27 -4.61 28.82 3.67
N GLY A 28 -4.87 27.73 4.40
CA GLY A 28 -6.10 26.94 4.24
C GLY A 28 -6.16 26.13 2.93
N HIS A 29 -5.19 26.30 2.03
CA HIS A 29 -4.97 25.43 0.88
C HIS A 29 -4.18 24.20 1.32
N ARG A 30 -4.67 23.01 0.97
CA ARG A 30 -4.03 21.74 1.33
C ARG A 30 -3.20 21.25 0.16
N ASP A 31 -1.93 21.58 0.16
CA ASP A 31 -0.98 20.93 -0.73
C ASP A 31 -0.53 19.62 -0.08
N TYR A 32 -0.97 18.51 -0.65
CA TYR A 32 -0.42 17.20 -0.29
C TYR A 32 0.95 17.07 -0.93
N SER A 33 1.97 16.86 -0.10
CA SER A 33 3.28 16.44 -0.58
C SER A 33 3.39 14.93 -0.49
N PHE A 34 4.05 14.35 -1.47
CA PHE A 34 4.21 12.93 -1.60
C PHE A 34 5.70 12.55 -1.59
N THR A 35 6.08 11.51 -0.86
CA THR A 35 7.42 10.92 -0.94
C THR A 35 7.35 9.38 -0.87
N ALA A 36 7.91 8.72 -1.88
CA ALA A 36 8.05 7.28 -1.92
C ALA A 36 9.35 6.86 -1.23
N TYR A 37 9.27 5.90 -0.33
CA TYR A 37 10.42 5.29 0.33
C TYR A 37 10.46 3.79 0.05
N SER A 38 11.65 3.25 -0.17
CA SER A 38 11.91 1.82 -0.06
C SER A 38 11.77 1.35 1.38
N ARG A 39 11.70 0.02 1.59
CA ARG A 39 11.74 -0.58 2.93
C ARG A 39 12.97 -0.22 3.78
N ASN A 40 14.06 0.24 3.15
CA ASN A 40 15.29 0.66 3.84
C ASN A 40 15.48 2.19 3.86
N GLY A 41 14.39 2.95 3.69
CA GLY A 41 14.41 4.41 3.90
C GLY A 41 15.00 5.23 2.76
N LYS A 42 15.34 4.62 1.61
CA LYS A 42 15.79 5.36 0.42
C LYS A 42 14.61 5.90 -0.36
N THR A 43 14.71 7.11 -0.87
CA THR A 43 13.66 7.73 -1.68
C THR A 43 13.62 7.14 -3.09
N TYR A 44 12.42 7.00 -3.66
CA TYR A 44 12.20 6.77 -5.08
C TYR A 44 11.68 8.04 -5.73
N GLU A 45 12.46 8.66 -6.59
CA GLU A 45 12.08 9.87 -7.32
C GLU A 45 11.38 9.56 -8.65
N ASN A 46 11.53 8.32 -9.14
CA ASN A 46 11.15 7.89 -10.49
C ASN A 46 9.69 7.45 -10.63
N PHE A 47 8.89 7.54 -9.57
CA PHE A 47 7.49 7.11 -9.51
C PHE A 47 6.56 8.26 -9.10
N ASP A 48 6.92 9.48 -9.50
CA ASP A 48 6.22 10.70 -9.12
C ASP A 48 4.78 10.77 -9.68
N HIS A 49 4.52 10.10 -10.81
CA HIS A 49 3.20 10.03 -11.44
C HIS A 49 2.14 9.43 -10.52
N ILE A 50 2.48 8.39 -9.76
CA ILE A 50 1.56 7.78 -8.78
C ILE A 50 1.24 8.77 -7.66
N GLY A 51 2.26 9.48 -7.16
CA GLY A 51 2.09 10.45 -6.08
C GLY A 51 1.23 11.64 -6.50
N LYS A 52 1.49 12.17 -7.70
CA LYS A 52 0.68 13.24 -8.32
C LYS A 52 -0.76 12.80 -8.52
N ALA A 53 -0.98 11.62 -9.10
CA ALA A 53 -2.33 11.10 -9.31
C ALA A 53 -3.10 10.98 -7.98
N LEU A 54 -2.46 10.50 -6.91
CA LEU A 54 -3.07 10.45 -5.58
C LEU A 54 -3.39 11.85 -5.04
N CYS A 55 -2.44 12.78 -5.10
CA CYS A 55 -2.65 14.15 -4.64
C CYS A 55 -3.80 14.84 -5.39
N ASP A 56 -3.91 14.64 -6.70
CA ASP A 56 -4.97 15.19 -7.53
C ASP A 56 -6.35 14.68 -7.09
N GLN A 57 -6.47 13.38 -6.79
CA GLN A 57 -7.73 12.82 -6.26
C GLN A 57 -8.05 13.33 -4.84
N LEU A 58 -7.03 13.52 -4.00
CA LEU A 58 -7.21 14.01 -2.63
C LEU A 58 -7.53 15.50 -2.54
N ALA A 59 -7.19 16.29 -3.54
CA ALA A 59 -7.44 17.73 -3.58
C ALA A 59 -8.95 18.06 -3.51
N GLY A 60 -9.81 17.15 -3.98
CA GLY A 60 -11.27 17.29 -3.91
C GLY A 60 -11.90 16.99 -2.54
N ILE A 61 -11.14 16.42 -1.59
CA ILE A 61 -11.67 15.97 -0.31
C ILE A 61 -11.82 17.15 0.66
N THR A 62 -13.06 17.46 1.03
CA THR A 62 -13.44 18.59 1.90
C THR A 62 -13.84 18.13 3.31
N PRO A 63 -13.98 19.03 4.31
CA PRO A 63 -14.38 18.64 5.66
C PRO A 63 -15.72 17.90 5.79
N SER A 64 -16.62 18.05 4.82
CA SER A 64 -17.90 17.34 4.76
C SER A 64 -17.77 15.91 4.21
N ASP A 65 -16.64 15.57 3.61
CA ASP A 65 -16.40 14.24 3.05
C ASP A 65 -16.12 13.21 4.17
N PRO A 66 -16.73 12.00 4.14
CA PRO A 66 -16.44 10.95 5.12
C PRO A 66 -14.95 10.56 5.23
N LEU A 67 -14.21 10.65 4.14
CA LEU A 67 -12.78 10.32 4.05
C LEU A 67 -11.90 11.39 4.71
N TRP A 68 -12.43 12.61 4.91
CA TRP A 68 -11.73 13.75 5.48
C TRP A 68 -10.93 13.41 6.74
N LYS A 69 -11.55 12.69 7.67
CA LYS A 69 -10.95 12.31 8.96
C LYS A 69 -9.68 11.46 8.80
N ASN A 70 -9.56 10.69 7.71
CA ASN A 70 -8.42 9.82 7.45
C ASN A 70 -7.29 10.60 6.74
N VAL A 71 -7.61 11.61 5.92
CA VAL A 71 -6.61 12.31 5.09
C VAL A 71 -6.09 13.61 5.71
N ARG A 72 -6.87 14.24 6.59
CA ARG A 72 -6.61 15.58 7.17
C ARG A 72 -5.33 15.75 7.98
N SER A 73 -4.62 14.67 8.28
CA SER A 73 -3.41 14.72 9.10
C SER A 73 -2.26 13.95 8.46
N GLY A 74 -2.39 13.62 7.17
CA GLY A 74 -1.46 12.76 6.46
C GLY A 74 -1.59 11.29 6.86
N PHE A 75 -1.06 10.44 6.00
CA PHE A 75 -1.08 9.00 6.17
C PHE A 75 0.07 8.35 5.39
N VAL A 76 0.30 7.09 5.69
CA VAL A 76 1.25 6.24 4.98
C VAL A 76 0.47 5.10 4.34
N LEU A 77 0.69 4.89 3.04
CA LEU A 77 0.24 3.69 2.33
C LEU A 77 1.41 2.72 2.24
N ASP A 78 1.17 1.47 2.62
CA ASP A 78 2.13 0.37 2.43
C ASP A 78 1.68 -0.47 1.26
N GLY A 79 2.59 -0.70 0.32
CA GLY A 79 2.30 -1.44 -0.89
C GLY A 79 3.53 -1.82 -1.69
N GLU A 80 3.27 -2.18 -2.94
CA GLU A 80 4.24 -2.68 -3.89
C GLU A 80 4.08 -1.99 -5.24
N VAL A 81 5.17 -1.39 -5.73
CA VAL A 81 5.22 -0.87 -7.10
C VAL A 81 5.53 -2.01 -8.05
N MET A 82 4.77 -2.10 -9.13
CA MET A 82 4.81 -3.19 -10.10
C MET A 82 4.82 -2.67 -11.53
N SER A 83 5.31 -3.53 -12.43
CA SER A 83 5.28 -3.38 -13.88
C SER A 83 5.00 -4.76 -14.49
N SER A 84 4.76 -4.83 -15.80
CA SER A 84 4.65 -6.09 -16.54
C SER A 84 5.94 -6.91 -16.52
N ASP A 85 7.11 -6.28 -16.32
CA ASP A 85 8.40 -6.94 -16.17
C ASP A 85 9.19 -6.40 -14.98
N PHE A 86 9.50 -7.28 -14.03
CA PHE A 86 10.25 -6.93 -12.83
C PHE A 86 11.66 -6.43 -13.14
N GLN A 87 12.34 -7.00 -14.13
CA GLN A 87 13.70 -6.55 -14.48
C GLN A 87 13.69 -5.12 -15.03
N SER A 88 12.69 -4.79 -15.85
CA SER A 88 12.46 -3.45 -16.38
C SER A 88 12.10 -2.48 -15.26
N LEU A 89 11.21 -2.87 -14.34
CA LEU A 89 10.91 -2.06 -13.14
C LEU A 89 12.17 -1.68 -12.37
N MET A 90 13.04 -2.65 -12.08
CA MET A 90 14.28 -2.41 -11.34
C MET A 90 15.25 -1.48 -12.07
N LYS A 91 15.28 -1.55 -13.41
CA LYS A 91 16.07 -0.61 -14.24
C LYS A 91 15.49 0.80 -14.15
N GLN A 92 14.17 0.94 -14.28
CA GLN A 92 13.51 2.25 -14.22
C GLN A 92 13.66 2.87 -12.83
N ALA A 93 13.56 2.10 -11.75
CA ALA A 93 13.74 2.57 -10.38
C ALA A 93 15.13 3.20 -10.10
N ARG A 94 16.16 2.83 -10.86
CA ARG A 94 17.56 3.29 -10.66
C ARG A 94 18.03 4.26 -11.74
N ARG A 95 17.22 4.48 -12.77
CA ARG A 95 17.56 5.31 -13.92
C ARG A 95 17.60 6.78 -13.52
N LYS A 96 18.52 7.57 -14.10
CA LYS A 96 18.72 8.99 -13.74
C LYS A 96 18.01 9.97 -14.68
N THR A 97 17.79 9.59 -15.93
CA THR A 97 17.16 10.40 -16.98
C THR A 97 16.33 9.50 -17.87
N ASP A 98 15.33 10.04 -18.57
CA ASP A 98 14.49 9.29 -19.53
C ASP A 98 13.85 8.06 -18.88
N VAL A 99 13.30 8.27 -17.68
CA VAL A 99 12.53 7.26 -16.93
C VAL A 99 11.23 6.99 -17.68
N ASP A 100 10.98 5.72 -17.97
CA ASP A 100 9.71 5.27 -18.54
C ASP A 100 8.87 4.62 -17.44
N THR A 101 7.75 5.25 -17.11
CA THR A 101 6.81 4.78 -16.10
C THR A 101 5.56 4.13 -16.70
N THR A 102 5.54 3.90 -18.01
CA THR A 102 4.42 3.28 -18.71
C THR A 102 4.11 1.89 -18.12
N GLY A 103 2.86 1.70 -17.70
CA GLY A 103 2.41 0.44 -17.09
C GLY A 103 2.94 0.20 -15.67
N ILE A 104 3.58 1.19 -15.04
CA ILE A 104 3.98 1.10 -13.63
C ILE A 104 2.81 1.52 -12.75
N VAL A 105 2.39 0.62 -11.86
CA VAL A 105 1.27 0.78 -10.94
C VAL A 105 1.70 0.53 -9.49
N PHE A 106 0.92 1.04 -8.54
CA PHE A 106 1.12 0.83 -7.11
C PHE A 106 -0.02 0.00 -6.51
N ASN A 107 0.30 -1.16 -5.93
CA ASN A 107 -0.67 -2.07 -5.33
C ASN A 107 -0.60 -1.92 -3.81
N VAL A 108 -1.65 -1.38 -3.22
CA VAL A 108 -1.70 -0.97 -1.82
C VAL A 108 -2.40 -2.05 -1.00
N PHE A 109 -1.81 -2.42 0.13
CA PHE A 109 -2.37 -3.45 1.01
C PHE A 109 -2.43 -3.04 2.48
N ASP A 110 -1.86 -1.89 2.85
CA ASP A 110 -1.97 -1.36 4.20
C ASP A 110 -2.05 0.18 4.24
N TYR A 111 -2.59 0.66 5.35
CA TYR A 111 -2.77 2.08 5.65
C TYR A 111 -2.32 2.32 7.09
N VAL A 112 -1.63 3.43 7.36
CA VAL A 112 -1.27 3.86 8.71
C VAL A 112 -1.41 5.39 8.81
N PRO A 113 -2.14 5.93 9.80
CA PRO A 113 -2.14 7.37 10.04
C PRO A 113 -0.72 7.90 10.28
N LEU A 114 -0.37 9.06 9.74
CA LEU A 114 1.00 9.57 9.81
C LEU A 114 1.48 9.75 11.26
N ILE A 115 0.60 10.19 12.16
CA ILE A 115 0.91 10.35 13.58
C ILE A 115 1.28 9.03 14.26
N ASP A 116 0.62 7.92 13.89
CA ASP A 116 0.90 6.60 14.46
C ASP A 116 2.13 5.97 13.80
N PHE A 117 2.38 6.28 12.52
CA PHE A 117 3.62 5.94 11.84
C PHE A 117 4.84 6.59 12.53
N GLN A 118 4.75 7.88 12.82
CA GLN A 118 5.80 8.63 13.54
C GLN A 118 6.01 8.14 14.97
N ARG A 119 4.95 7.65 15.63
CA ARG A 119 5.04 7.00 16.95
C ARG A 119 5.71 5.63 16.91
N GLY A 120 5.88 5.03 15.74
CA GLY A 120 6.48 3.70 15.60
C GLY A 120 5.50 2.54 15.83
N PHE A 121 4.23 2.82 16.14
CA PHE A 121 3.22 1.81 16.42
C PHE A 121 1.81 2.34 16.23
N TRP A 122 0.93 1.50 15.69
CA TRP A 122 -0.49 1.76 15.64
C TRP A 122 -1.29 0.63 16.28
N ASN A 123 -2.12 0.95 17.29
CA ASN A 123 -2.97 -0.03 17.98
C ASN A 123 -4.24 -0.35 17.17
N ALA A 124 -4.06 -0.83 15.94
CA ALA A 124 -5.12 -1.28 15.06
C ALA A 124 -4.77 -2.66 14.49
N ASN A 125 -5.70 -3.61 14.64
CA ASN A 125 -5.57 -4.93 14.05
C ASN A 125 -5.72 -4.88 12.52
N GLN A 126 -5.32 -5.94 11.82
CA GLN A 126 -5.32 -5.99 10.36
C GLN A 126 -6.71 -5.72 9.75
N THR A 127 -7.79 -6.19 10.38
CA THR A 127 -9.17 -5.90 9.92
C THR A 127 -9.45 -4.41 9.88
N ARG A 128 -9.22 -3.71 11.00
CA ARG A 128 -9.47 -2.26 11.08
C ARG A 128 -8.63 -1.48 10.07
N ARG A 129 -7.40 -1.92 9.82
CA ARG A 129 -6.51 -1.30 8.82
C ARG A 129 -7.01 -1.51 7.40
N LYS A 130 -7.49 -2.72 7.09
CA LYS A 130 -8.12 -3.03 5.79
C LYS A 130 -9.42 -2.26 5.58
N GLU A 131 -10.30 -2.20 6.57
CA GLU A 131 -11.52 -1.37 6.53
C GLU A 131 -11.17 0.09 6.22
N LYS A 132 -10.16 0.64 6.91
CA LYS A 132 -9.68 2.01 6.65
C LYS A 132 -9.16 2.18 5.23
N LEU A 133 -8.40 1.22 4.74
CA LEU A 133 -7.86 1.24 3.39
C LEU A 133 -8.96 1.14 2.33
N THR A 134 -10.03 0.36 2.57
CA THR A 134 -11.17 0.25 1.65
C THR A 134 -11.97 1.55 1.52
N GLU A 135 -11.93 2.45 2.53
CA GLU A 135 -12.51 3.80 2.42
C GLU A 135 -11.86 4.64 1.29
N PHE A 136 -10.68 4.25 0.80
CA PHE A 136 -9.97 4.90 -0.31
C PHE A 136 -10.23 4.26 -1.69
N ALA A 137 -11.08 3.24 -1.80
CA ALA A 137 -11.25 2.47 -3.03
C ALA A 137 -11.59 3.34 -4.26
N GLU A 138 -12.48 4.34 -4.10
CA GLU A 138 -12.83 5.28 -5.17
C GLU A 138 -11.66 6.19 -5.56
N VAL A 139 -10.90 6.68 -4.57
CA VAL A 139 -9.68 7.49 -4.79
C VAL A 139 -8.64 6.70 -5.58
N PHE A 140 -8.42 5.44 -5.21
CA PHE A 140 -7.47 4.57 -5.90
C PHE A 140 -7.93 4.26 -7.33
N SER A 141 -9.19 3.87 -7.50
CA SER A 141 -9.75 3.60 -8.83
C SER A 141 -9.66 4.82 -9.76
N ALA A 142 -9.97 6.02 -9.26
CA ALA A 142 -9.91 7.26 -10.02
C ALA A 142 -8.48 7.69 -10.38
N SER A 143 -7.46 7.26 -9.63
CA SER A 143 -6.05 7.56 -9.93
C SER A 143 -5.52 6.86 -11.19
N GLY A 144 -6.16 5.77 -11.62
CA GLY A 144 -5.76 4.95 -12.79
C GLY A 144 -4.41 4.20 -12.66
N CYS A 145 -3.67 4.40 -11.57
CA CYS A 145 -2.35 3.78 -11.36
C CYS A 145 -2.14 3.26 -9.93
N ILE A 146 -3.18 3.32 -9.08
CA ILE A 146 -3.18 2.78 -7.73
C ILE A 146 -4.28 1.73 -7.62
N ASN A 147 -3.90 0.52 -7.22
CA ASN A 147 -4.80 -0.60 -7.05
C ASN A 147 -4.91 -0.95 -5.56
N LEU A 148 -6.12 -1.24 -5.11
CA LEU A 148 -6.32 -1.89 -3.83
C LEU A 148 -6.05 -3.38 -3.98
N MET A 149 -5.11 -3.93 -3.20
CA MET A 149 -4.77 -5.34 -3.28
C MET A 149 -5.88 -6.21 -2.69
N GLU A 150 -6.32 -7.19 -3.49
CA GLU A 150 -7.33 -8.15 -3.09
C GLU A 150 -6.80 -9.14 -2.04
N TYR A 151 -7.73 -9.73 -1.29
CA TYR A 151 -7.42 -10.73 -0.28
C TYR A 151 -8.62 -11.66 -0.03
N GLU A 152 -8.32 -12.88 0.41
CA GLU A 152 -9.31 -13.85 0.91
C GLU A 152 -9.17 -14.02 2.42
N GLU A 153 -10.29 -14.07 3.16
CA GLU A 153 -10.31 -14.50 4.55
C GLU A 153 -10.42 -16.03 4.61
N LEU A 154 -9.39 -16.71 5.10
CA LEU A 154 -9.37 -18.16 5.25
C LEU A 154 -9.28 -18.57 6.72
N ASP A 155 -10.06 -19.56 7.12
CA ASP A 155 -9.92 -20.22 8.42
C ASP A 155 -8.98 -21.43 8.32
N LEU A 156 -7.72 -21.25 8.73
CA LEU A 156 -6.69 -22.29 8.65
C LEU A 156 -6.79 -23.33 9.79
N ASP A 157 -7.80 -23.26 10.66
CA ASP A 157 -8.13 -24.38 11.55
C ASP A 157 -8.97 -25.45 10.83
N THR A 158 -9.63 -25.10 9.72
CA THR A 158 -10.43 -26.02 8.89
C THR A 158 -9.60 -26.70 7.80
N GLU A 159 -10.07 -27.86 7.29
CA GLU A 159 -9.46 -28.51 6.12
C GLU A 159 -9.71 -27.68 4.85
N SER A 160 -10.93 -27.18 4.65
CA SER A 160 -11.26 -26.35 3.48
C SER A 160 -10.42 -25.08 3.37
N GLY A 161 -10.13 -24.40 4.48
CA GLY A 161 -9.25 -23.22 4.49
C GLY A 161 -7.80 -23.56 4.14
N LYS A 162 -7.30 -24.72 4.58
CA LYS A 162 -5.94 -25.20 4.20
C LYS A 162 -5.89 -25.60 2.74
N ASP A 163 -6.93 -26.26 2.23
CA ASP A 163 -7.03 -26.65 0.82
C ASP A 163 -7.11 -25.41 -0.08
N ARG A 164 -7.92 -24.40 0.29
CA ARG A 164 -7.97 -23.13 -0.47
C ARG A 164 -6.62 -22.42 -0.46
N LEU A 165 -5.92 -22.35 0.68
CA LEU A 165 -4.58 -21.77 0.74
C LEU A 165 -3.60 -22.47 -0.20
N LYS A 166 -3.65 -23.81 -0.25
CA LYS A 166 -2.81 -24.60 -1.16
C LYS A 166 -3.13 -24.29 -2.61
N VAL A 167 -4.41 -24.25 -2.97
CA VAL A 167 -4.87 -23.88 -4.32
C VAL A 167 -4.39 -22.47 -4.68
N MET A 168 -4.64 -21.46 -3.83
CA MET A 168 -4.17 -20.09 -4.07
C MET A 168 -2.65 -20.02 -4.25
N SER A 169 -1.89 -20.80 -3.48
CA SER A 169 -0.44 -20.86 -3.62
C SER A 169 -0.03 -21.43 -4.98
N GLU A 170 -0.65 -22.52 -5.43
CA GLU A 170 -0.39 -23.12 -6.74
C GLU A 170 -0.81 -22.20 -7.90
N GLU A 171 -1.97 -21.53 -7.78
CA GLU A 171 -2.45 -20.54 -8.74
C GLU A 171 -1.49 -19.36 -8.84
N SER A 172 -1.04 -18.81 -7.69
CA SER A 172 -0.13 -17.65 -7.68
C SER A 172 1.19 -17.93 -8.40
N ILE A 173 1.79 -19.11 -8.19
CA ILE A 173 3.04 -19.50 -8.87
C ILE A 173 2.79 -19.72 -10.37
N ARG A 174 1.67 -20.34 -10.73
CA ARG A 174 1.30 -20.57 -12.14
C ARG A 174 1.10 -19.26 -12.88
N ASP A 175 0.55 -18.27 -12.21
CA ASP A 175 0.22 -16.96 -12.78
C ASP A 175 1.44 -15.99 -12.73
N GLY A 176 2.59 -16.46 -12.22
CA GLY A 176 3.88 -15.76 -12.29
C GLY A 176 4.23 -14.90 -11.07
N TYR A 177 3.46 -15.00 -10.00
CA TYR A 177 3.73 -14.35 -8.71
C TYR A 177 4.81 -15.09 -7.91
N GLU A 178 5.35 -14.44 -6.88
CA GLU A 178 6.31 -15.06 -5.96
C GLU A 178 5.64 -16.10 -5.06
N GLY A 179 4.34 -15.92 -4.79
CA GLY A 179 3.54 -16.83 -3.97
C GLY A 179 2.36 -16.11 -3.34
N VAL A 180 2.10 -16.40 -2.06
CA VAL A 180 1.04 -15.75 -1.26
C VAL A 180 1.58 -15.20 0.05
N ILE A 181 1.03 -14.06 0.48
CA ILE A 181 1.25 -13.45 1.79
C ILE A 181 0.11 -13.88 2.71
N VAL A 182 0.44 -14.46 3.87
CA VAL A 182 -0.53 -14.88 4.88
C VAL A 182 -0.39 -14.01 6.13
N LYS A 183 -1.36 -13.14 6.39
CA LYS A 183 -1.39 -12.25 7.56
C LYS A 183 -2.44 -12.68 8.59
N SER A 184 -2.09 -12.58 9.87
CA SER A 184 -3.07 -12.81 10.95
C SER A 184 -4.06 -11.64 11.03
N ILE A 185 -5.34 -11.95 11.20
CA ILE A 185 -6.40 -10.92 11.32
C ILE A 185 -6.14 -9.99 12.52
N ASP A 186 -5.64 -10.54 13.62
CA ASP A 186 -5.35 -9.78 14.84
C ASP A 186 -3.95 -9.16 14.89
N SER A 187 -3.19 -9.22 13.78
CA SER A 187 -1.84 -8.65 13.76
C SER A 187 -1.88 -7.12 13.83
N HIS A 188 -1.09 -6.57 14.76
CA HIS A 188 -0.87 -5.13 14.89
C HIS A 188 0.36 -4.75 14.07
N THR A 189 0.38 -3.54 13.51
CA THR A 189 1.54 -3.04 12.78
C THR A 189 2.54 -2.38 13.71
N ASN A 190 3.75 -2.94 13.74
CA ASN A 190 4.92 -2.35 14.33
C ASN A 190 5.69 -1.60 13.23
N VAL A 191 5.71 -0.27 13.32
CA VAL A 191 6.28 0.60 12.29
C VAL A 191 7.79 0.75 12.48
N ASN A 192 8.33 0.42 13.66
CA ASN A 192 9.76 0.52 13.95
C ASN A 192 10.65 -0.36 13.05
N ALA A 193 10.10 -1.43 12.45
CA ALA A 193 10.82 -2.24 11.46
C ALA A 193 11.08 -1.48 10.14
N ALA A 194 10.32 -0.41 9.85
CA ALA A 194 10.48 0.44 8.67
C ALA A 194 11.43 1.64 8.91
N ASN A 195 11.72 1.98 10.17
CA ASN A 195 12.56 3.13 10.56
C ASN A 195 13.99 2.75 10.96
N SER A 196 14.37 1.47 10.90
CA SER A 196 15.68 0.96 11.32
C SER A 196 16.71 0.85 10.18
N GLY A 197 16.65 1.75 9.19
CA GLY A 197 17.57 1.81 8.04
C GLY A 197 18.31 3.14 7.96
#